data_AF-A0A1X0EJR1-F1
#
_entry.id   AF-A0A1X0EJR1-F1
#
_cell.length_a   1.000
_cell.length_b   1.000
_cell.length_c   1.000
_cell.angle_alpha   90.00
_cell.angle_beta   90.00
_cell.angle_gamma   90.00
#
_symmetry.space_group_name_H-M   'P 1'
#
loop_
_entity.id
_entity.type
_entity.pdbx_description
1 polymer ?
#
loop_
_entity_poly.entity_id
_entity_poly.type
_entity_poly.pdbx_seq_one_letter_code
_entity_poly.pdbx_strand_id
1 'polypeptide(L)'
;RVLGPLAADDEATYRVAMTLSVYLQENRSRSRAAKRLTVHPNTISYRVDQAQMILGRSIDTDTLDLAMALLLLPLLPGLVAEASPRSHAL
;
A
#
# COMPACT_ATOMS: atom_id res chain seq x y z
N ARG A 1 12.35 4.40 -2.02
CA ARG A 1 12.67 3.30 -1.08
C ARG A 1 11.44 2.40 -0.96
N VAL A 2 11.58 1.10 -1.26
CA VAL A 2 10.59 0.00 -1.35
C VAL A 2 9.13 0.35 -1.73
N LEU A 3 8.39 1.07 -0.87
CA LEU A 3 7.00 1.49 -1.09
C LEU A 3 6.89 2.75 -1.97
N GLY A 4 7.88 3.63 -1.95
CA GLY A 4 7.83 4.88 -2.73
C GLY A 4 6.54 5.68 -2.43
N PRO A 5 5.82 6.14 -3.47
CA PRO A 5 4.56 6.88 -3.28
C PRO A 5 3.45 6.06 -2.60
N LEU A 6 3.55 4.73 -2.53
CA LEU A 6 2.58 3.87 -1.84
C LEU A 6 2.60 4.04 -0.30
N ALA A 7 3.57 4.78 0.24
CA ALA A 7 3.63 5.15 1.65
C ALA A 7 3.09 6.57 1.94
N ALA A 8 2.37 7.20 1.00
CA ALA A 8 1.78 8.50 1.22
C ALA A 8 0.78 8.50 2.40
N ASP A 9 0.79 9.59 3.17
CA ASP A 9 -0.06 9.78 4.35
C ASP A 9 -1.45 10.29 3.95
N ASP A 10 -2.13 9.53 3.09
CA ASP A 10 -3.50 9.77 2.70
C ASP A 10 -4.31 8.47 2.77
N GLU A 11 -5.60 8.62 3.09
CA GLU A 11 -6.47 7.47 3.34
C GLU A 11 -6.63 6.55 2.12
N ALA A 12 -6.58 7.12 0.91
CA ALA A 12 -6.77 6.36 -0.32
C ALA A 12 -5.55 5.47 -0.61
N THR A 13 -4.35 6.04 -0.56
CA THR A 13 -3.09 5.30 -0.73
C THR A 13 -2.91 4.29 0.38
N TYR A 14 -3.22 4.65 1.63
CA TYR A 14 -3.16 3.72 2.75
C TYR A 14 -4.08 2.50 2.56
N ARG A 15 -5.32 2.68 2.08
CA ARG A 15 -6.20 1.55 1.75
C ARG A 15 -5.63 0.65 0.65
N VAL A 16 -4.97 1.22 -0.36
CA VAL A 16 -4.31 0.45 -1.43
C VAL A 16 -3.17 -0.37 -0.84
N ALA A 17 -2.29 0.26 -0.04
CA ALA A 17 -1.18 -0.40 0.64
C ALA A 17 -1.66 -1.54 1.55
N MET A 18 -2.67 -1.29 2.38
CA MET A 18 -3.22 -2.31 3.28
C MET A 18 -3.92 -3.45 2.53
N THR A 19 -4.56 -3.16 1.40
CA THR A 19 -5.13 -4.21 0.54
C THR A 19 -4.04 -5.09 -0.05
N LEU A 20 -2.95 -4.49 -0.54
CA LEU A 20 -1.80 -5.24 -1.05
C LEU A 20 -1.13 -6.08 0.04
N SER A 21 -0.97 -5.53 1.25
CA SER A 21 -0.43 -6.27 2.40
C SER A 21 -1.23 -7.54 2.69
N VAL A 22 -2.56 -7.42 2.78
CA VAL A 22 -3.43 -8.59 3.02
C VAL A 22 -3.40 -9.55 1.85
N TYR A 23 -3.39 -9.06 0.61
CA TYR A 23 -3.28 -9.92 -0.58
C TYR A 23 -2.01 -10.79 -0.57
N LEU A 24 -0.87 -10.22 -0.20
CA LEU A 24 0.40 -10.95 -0.07
C LEU A 24 0.37 -11.94 1.11
N GLN A 25 -0.14 -11.53 2.27
CA GLN A 25 -0.32 -12.43 3.44
C GLN A 25 -1.22 -13.63 3.12
N GLU A 26 -2.23 -13.43 2.28
CA GLU A 26 -3.13 -14.48 1.83
C GLU A 26 -2.57 -15.27 0.62
N ASN A 27 -1.24 -15.31 0.44
CA ASN A 27 -0.56 -16.00 -0.66
C ASN A 27 -1.15 -15.66 -2.03
N ARG A 28 -1.37 -14.37 -2.29
CA ARG A 28 -1.93 -13.86 -3.56
C ARG A 28 -3.34 -14.40 -3.89
N SER A 29 -4.10 -14.85 -2.88
CA SER A 29 -5.50 -15.27 -3.07
C SER A 29 -6.45 -14.08 -2.94
N ARG A 30 -7.03 -13.68 -4.09
CA ARG A 30 -8.05 -12.63 -4.14
C ARG A 30 -9.27 -12.96 -3.28
N SER A 31 -9.76 -14.19 -3.34
CA SER A 31 -10.95 -14.60 -2.59
C SER A 31 -10.72 -14.59 -1.07
N ARG A 32 -9.56 -15.05 -0.60
CA ARG A 32 -9.23 -15.00 0.84
C ARG A 32 -9.01 -13.58 1.33
N ALA A 33 -8.28 -12.76 0.57
CA ALA A 33 -8.08 -11.35 0.90
C ALA A 33 -9.40 -10.56 0.93
N ALA A 34 -10.28 -10.80 -0.05
CA ALA A 34 -11.61 -10.21 -0.12
C ALA A 34 -12.46 -10.58 1.10
N LYS A 35 -12.45 -11.86 1.50
CA LYS A 35 -13.12 -12.34 2.70
C LYS A 35 -12.58 -11.67 3.97
N ARG A 36 -11.25 -11.54 4.09
CA ARG A 36 -10.59 -10.93 5.25
C ARG A 36 -10.84 -9.43 5.37
N LEU A 37 -10.96 -8.73 4.25
CA LEU A 37 -11.22 -7.29 4.19
C LEU A 37 -12.72 -6.94 4.08
N THR A 38 -13.60 -7.93 4.01
CA THR A 38 -15.06 -7.76 3.81
C THR A 38 -15.37 -6.88 2.59
N VAL A 39 -14.73 -7.17 1.45
CA VAL A 39 -14.95 -6.49 0.17
C VAL A 39 -15.18 -7.50 -0.95
N HIS A 40 -15.64 -7.03 -2.11
CA HIS A 40 -15.75 -7.87 -3.30
C HIS A 40 -14.35 -8.24 -3.86
N PRO A 41 -14.14 -9.46 -4.40
CA PRO A 41 -12.86 -9.87 -5.01
C PRO A 41 -12.34 -8.93 -6.11
N ASN A 42 -13.23 -8.31 -6.88
CA ASN A 42 -12.83 -7.31 -7.89
C ASN A 42 -12.16 -6.08 -7.27
N THR A 43 -12.57 -5.68 -6.05
CA THR A 43 -11.93 -4.58 -5.32
C THR A 43 -10.48 -4.92 -4.98
N ILE A 44 -10.18 -6.20 -4.69
CA ILE A 44 -8.81 -6.65 -4.47
C ILE A 44 -7.99 -6.52 -5.76
N SER A 45 -8.50 -7.06 -6.88
CA SER A 45 -7.83 -6.92 -8.20
C SER A 45 -7.54 -5.47 -8.53
N TYR A 46 -8.57 -4.62 -8.49
CA TYR A 46 -8.43 -3.19 -8.78
C TYR A 46 -7.36 -2.54 -7.90
N ARG A 47 -7.37 -2.76 -6.59
CA ARG A 47 -6.38 -2.14 -5.69
C ARG A 47 -4.97 -2.71 -5.87
N VAL A 48 -4.82 -3.99 -6.22
CA VAL A 48 -3.50 -4.55 -6.56
C VAL A 48 -2.95 -3.91 -7.84
N ASP A 49 -3.80 -3.71 -8.85
CA ASP A 49 -3.42 -3.02 -10.09
C ASP A 49 -3.02 -1.56 -9.81
N GLN A 50 -3.80 -0.85 -8.98
CA GLN A 50 -3.45 0.49 -8.50
C GLN A 50 -2.10 0.51 -7.78
N ALA A 51 -1.84 -0.46 -6.90
CA ALA A 51 -0.56 -0.54 -6.20
C ALA A 51 0.62 -0.71 -7.17
N GLN A 52 0.50 -1.56 -8.19
CA GLN A 52 1.54 -1.72 -9.22
C GLN A 52 1.77 -0.44 -10.02
N MET A 53 0.71 0.30 -10.36
CA MET A 53 0.82 1.60 -11.02
C MET A 53 1.55 2.62 -10.16
N ILE A 54 1.20 2.72 -8.87
CA ILE A 54 1.84 3.63 -7.91
C ILE A 54 3.32 3.26 -7.69
N LEU A 55 3.62 1.97 -7.63
CA LEU A 55 5.00 1.47 -7.49
C LEU A 55 5.82 1.64 -8.77
N GLY A 56 5.18 1.76 -9.93
CA GLY A 56 5.84 1.79 -11.24
C GLY A 56 6.53 0.47 -11.62
N ARG A 57 6.18 -0.62 -10.94
CA ARG A 57 6.80 -1.95 -11.11
C ARG A 57 5.85 -3.07 -10.69
N SER A 58 6.17 -4.29 -11.09
CA SER A 58 5.49 -5.49 -10.59
C SER A 58 5.66 -5.66 -9.08
N ILE A 59 4.61 -6.17 -8.42
CA ILE A 59 4.64 -6.58 -7.01
C ILE A 59 5.51 -7.83 -6.78
N ASP A 60 5.93 -8.52 -7.84
CA ASP A 60 6.81 -9.69 -7.76
C ASP A 60 8.29 -9.30 -7.64
N THR A 61 8.65 -8.06 -8.00
CA THR A 61 10.00 -7.52 -7.79
C THR A 61 10.23 -7.27 -6.29
N ASP A 62 11.33 -7.79 -5.74
CA ASP A 62 11.71 -7.64 -4.34
C ASP A 62 10.55 -7.94 -3.37
N THR A 63 9.80 -9.02 -3.63
CA THR A 63 8.53 -9.33 -2.95
C THR A 63 8.67 -9.36 -1.43
N LEU A 64 9.80 -9.88 -0.91
CA LEU A 64 10.05 -9.95 0.54
C LEU A 64 10.16 -8.56 1.15
N ASP A 65 10.96 -7.68 0.54
CA ASP A 65 11.14 -6.31 1.01
C ASP A 65 9.82 -5.55 0.96
N LEU A 66 9.07 -5.72 -0.14
CA LEU A 66 7.74 -5.14 -0.31
C LEU A 66 6.78 -5.60 0.79
N ALA A 67 6.69 -6.91 1.05
CA ALA A 67 5.81 -7.48 2.07
C ALA A 67 6.17 -6.97 3.48
N MET A 68 7.47 -6.90 3.80
CA MET A 68 7.95 -6.38 5.07
C MET A 68 7.65 -4.89 5.24
N ALA A 69 7.89 -4.07 4.21
CA ALA A 69 7.60 -2.65 4.28
C ALA A 69 6.11 -2.37 4.45
N LEU A 70 5.24 -3.12 3.76
CA LEU A 70 3.79 -3.03 3.91
C LEU A 70 3.30 -3.44 5.29
N LEU A 71 3.89 -4.50 5.86
CA LEU A 71 3.55 -4.97 7.21
C LEU A 71 3.87 -3.91 8.28
N LEU A 72 4.95 -3.17 8.11
CA LEU A 72 5.42 -2.15 9.05
C LEU A 72 4.72 -0.80 8.87
N LEU A 73 4.08 -0.53 7.72
CA LEU A 73 3.46 0.76 7.41
C LEU A 73 2.50 1.28 8.51
N PRO A 74 1.61 0.48 9.12
CA PRO A 74 0.73 0.94 10.19
C PRO A 74 1.45 1.38 11.48
N LEU A 75 2.71 0.94 11.66
CA LEU A 75 3.55 1.25 12.82
C LEU A 75 4.37 2.52 12.64
N LEU A 76 4.25 3.19 11.48
CA LEU A 76 5.01 4.38 11.13
C LEU A 76 4.14 5.65 11.05
N PRO A 77 3.31 5.97 12.07
CA PRO A 77 2.63 7.27 12.07
C PRO A 77 3.68 8.38 12.09
N GLY A 78 3.64 9.27 11.08
CA GLY A 78 4.45 10.48 11.02
C GLY A 78 5.86 10.36 10.42
N LEU A 79 6.30 9.20 9.91
CA LEU A 79 7.67 9.06 9.35
C LEU A 79 7.84 9.51 7.88
N VAL A 80 6.77 9.98 7.23
CA VAL A 80 6.78 10.54 5.86
C VAL A 80 6.51 12.05 5.88
N ALA A 81 6.39 12.66 7.06
CA ALA A 81 6.20 14.09 7.24
C ALA A 81 7.54 14.86 7.20
N GLU A 82 8.36 14.67 6.17
CA GLU A 82 9.40 15.66 5.80
C GLU A 82 9.50 15.82 4.28
N ALA A 83 8.58 16.63 3.76
CA ALA A 83 8.85 17.58 2.69
C ALA A 83 7.89 18.77 2.86
N SER A 84 8.21 19.64 3.81
CA SER A 84 7.62 20.98 3.91
C SER A 84 8.10 21.82 2.70
N PRO A 85 7.36 22.86 2.29
CA PRO A 85 7.49 24.09 3.05
C PRO A 85 6.13 24.65 3.46
N ARG A 86 6.08 25.08 4.71
CA ARG A 86 5.35 26.27 5.12
C ARG A 86 5.61 27.34 4.06
N SER A 87 4.63 27.61 3.20
CA SER A 87 4.57 28.90 2.53
C SER A 87 3.86 29.86 3.47
N HIS A 88 4.65 30.83 3.90
CA HIS A 88 4.29 32.02 4.64
C HIS A 88 3.13 32.81 4.03
N ALA A 89 2.40 33.50 4.93
CA ALA A 89 1.85 34.85 4.80
C ALA A 89 0.76 35.05 3.71
N LEU A 90 -0.41 35.65 3.93
CA LEU A 90 -0.93 36.62 4.89
C LEU A 90 -2.40 36.29 5.18
#